data_AF-A0AB39XQZ1-F1
#
_entry.id   AF-A0AB39XQZ1-F1
#
_cell.length_a   1.000
_cell.length_b   1.000
_cell.length_c   1.000
_cell.angle_alpha   90.00
_cell.angle_beta   90.00
_cell.angle_gamma   90.00
#
_symmetry.space_group_name_H-M   'P 1'
#
loop_
_entity.id
_entity.type
_entity.pdbx_description
1 polymer ?
#
loop_
_entity_poly.entity_id
_entity_poly.type
_entity_poly.pdbx_seq_one_letter_code
_entity_poly.pdbx_strand_id
1 'polypeptide(L)'
;MGNRALGERLSRLVSPEKLKQALALVLLNPHIPMLFMGEEGLADTPFLFFADWSGEAAELTREGRRREFAQFQAFSTPEMRARIPDPCNEQTFLASKLAWEKLDSLPASLEFRALTAQLLKLRCPAH
;
A
#
# COMPACT_ATOMS: atom_id res chain seq x y z
N MET A 1 -5.06 -0.91 1.55
CA MET A 1 -3.63 -0.61 1.81
C MET A 1 -3.43 0.04 3.18
N GLY A 2 -4.05 1.20 3.48
CA GLY A 2 -3.81 1.95 4.74
C GLY A 2 -4.36 1.37 6.06
N ASN A 3 -5.25 0.40 6.03
CA ASN A 3 -5.83 -0.19 7.26
C ASN A 3 -5.02 -1.37 7.81
N ARG A 4 -3.86 -1.68 7.23
CA ARG A 4 -2.90 -2.61 7.83
C ARG A 4 -1.98 -1.84 8.77
N ALA A 5 -1.61 -2.46 9.90
CA ALA A 5 -0.74 -1.83 10.90
C ALA A 5 0.57 -1.29 10.31
N LEU A 6 1.14 -1.98 9.31
CA LEU A 6 2.40 -1.60 8.66
C LEU A 6 2.21 -1.09 7.22
N GLY A 7 0.96 -0.89 6.77
CA GLY A 7 0.64 -0.34 5.45
C GLY A 7 1.20 -1.13 4.27
N GLU A 8 1.45 -2.43 4.43
CA GLU A 8 2.09 -3.27 3.42
C GLU A 8 1.25 -3.33 2.14
N ARG A 9 1.95 -3.26 1.00
CA ARG A 9 1.35 -3.45 -0.31
C ARG A 9 1.16 -4.93 -0.63
N LEU A 10 0.19 -5.25 -1.50
CA LEU A 10 -0.04 -6.62 -1.93
C LEU A 10 1.23 -7.26 -2.54
N SER A 11 2.05 -6.47 -3.25
CA SER A 11 3.35 -6.86 -3.80
C SER A 11 4.35 -7.40 -2.76
N ARG A 12 4.18 -7.07 -1.48
CA ARG A 12 5.00 -7.59 -0.36
C ARG A 12 4.42 -8.83 0.29
N LEU A 13 3.18 -9.19 -0.02
CA LEU A 13 2.42 -10.24 0.65
C LEU A 13 2.22 -11.50 -0.21
N VAL A 14 2.44 -11.41 -1.52
CA VAL A 14 2.24 -12.51 -2.47
C VAL A 14 3.41 -12.63 -3.44
N SER A 15 3.53 -13.78 -4.11
CA SER A 15 4.54 -13.97 -5.16
C SER A 15 4.24 -13.09 -6.39
N PRO A 16 5.26 -12.78 -7.21
CA PRO A 16 5.08 -12.00 -8.43
C PRO A 16 4.00 -12.57 -9.37
N GLU A 17 3.90 -13.90 -9.49
CA GLU A 17 2.90 -14.58 -10.33
C GLU A 17 1.48 -14.34 -9.81
N LYS A 18 1.27 -14.50 -8.49
CA LYS A 18 -0.02 -14.24 -7.85
C LYS A 18 -0.42 -12.78 -7.99
N LEU A 19 0.53 -11.86 -7.91
CA LEU A 19 0.26 -10.44 -8.10
C LEU A 19 -0.18 -10.13 -9.54
N LYS A 20 0.50 -10.69 -10.54
CA LYS A 20 0.10 -10.55 -11.97
C LYS A 20 -1.31 -11.10 -12.22
N GLN A 21 -1.64 -12.26 -11.62
CA GLN A 21 -2.98 -12.85 -11.70
C GLN A 21 -4.04 -11.95 -11.04
N ALA A 22 -3.76 -11.42 -9.84
CA ALA A 22 -4.66 -10.49 -9.16
C ALA A 22 -4.90 -9.23 -9.99
N LEU A 23 -3.86 -8.65 -10.59
CA LEU A 23 -3.97 -7.49 -11.48
C LEU A 23 -4.87 -7.80 -12.69
N ALA A 24 -4.67 -8.94 -13.35
CA ALA A 24 -5.51 -9.35 -14.47
C ALA A 24 -6.98 -9.53 -14.07
N LEU A 25 -7.24 -10.16 -12.91
CA LEU A 25 -8.59 -10.31 -12.37
C LEU A 25 -9.24 -8.97 -12.05
N VAL A 26 -8.50 -8.01 -11.48
CA VAL A 26 -9.02 -6.67 -11.19
C VAL A 26 -9.34 -5.92 -12.48
N LEU A 27 -8.43 -5.93 -13.46
CA LEU A 27 -8.57 -5.12 -14.67
C LEU A 27 -9.52 -5.70 -15.72
N LEU A 28 -9.66 -7.02 -15.81
CA LEU A 28 -10.46 -7.68 -16.85
C LEU A 28 -11.85 -8.14 -16.38
N ASN A 29 -12.19 -8.01 -15.09
CA ASN A 29 -13.54 -8.29 -14.62
C ASN A 29 -14.54 -7.23 -15.15
N PRO A 30 -15.86 -7.51 -15.18
CA PRO A 30 -16.85 -6.56 -15.70
C PRO A 30 -17.11 -5.34 -14.80
N HIS A 31 -16.71 -5.37 -13.53
CA HIS A 31 -16.87 -4.22 -12.62
C HIS A 31 -15.88 -3.09 -12.97
N ILE A 32 -16.12 -1.89 -12.45
CA ILE A 32 -15.22 -0.75 -12.62
C ILE A 32 -13.95 -1.00 -11.79
N PRO A 33 -12.76 -1.14 -12.41
CA PRO A 33 -11.53 -1.39 -11.68
C PRO A 33 -11.06 -0.11 -11.01
N MET A 34 -10.42 -0.27 -9.85
CA MET A 34 -9.71 0.79 -9.17
C MET A 34 -8.33 0.26 -8.80
N LEU A 35 -7.29 0.95 -9.22
CA LEU A 35 -5.91 0.73 -8.77
C LEU A 35 -5.55 1.80 -7.74
N PHE A 36 -4.78 1.39 -6.73
CA PHE A 36 -4.17 2.34 -5.80
C PHE A 36 -2.87 2.87 -6.41
N MET A 37 -2.54 4.14 -6.14
CA MET A 37 -1.36 4.78 -6.72
C MET A 37 -0.07 3.97 -6.52
N GLY A 38 0.66 3.73 -7.61
CA GLY A 38 1.89 2.95 -7.66
C GLY A 38 1.69 1.44 -7.83
N GLU A 39 0.46 0.91 -7.75
CA GLU A 39 0.22 -0.52 -8.02
C GLU A 39 0.54 -0.89 -9.48
N GLU A 40 0.31 0.02 -10.42
CA GLU A 40 0.63 -0.14 -11.84
C GLU A 40 2.11 -0.35 -12.12
N GLY A 41 2.98 0.10 -11.20
CA GLY A 41 4.43 0.05 -11.34
C GLY A 41 5.13 -0.75 -10.26
N LEU A 42 4.42 -1.64 -9.58
CA LEU A 42 4.99 -2.50 -8.53
C LEU A 42 5.62 -1.69 -7.37
N ALA A 43 4.98 -0.58 -6.97
CA ALA A 43 5.42 0.17 -5.81
C ALA A 43 5.53 -0.72 -4.58
N ASP A 44 6.57 -0.46 -3.79
CA ASP A 44 6.95 -1.25 -2.62
C ASP A 44 7.01 -0.42 -1.33
N THR A 45 6.89 0.91 -1.45
CA THR A 45 6.75 1.82 -0.32
C THR A 45 5.41 1.57 0.38
N PRO A 46 5.37 1.47 1.72
CA PRO A 46 4.11 1.25 2.42
C PRO A 46 3.15 2.44 2.20
N PHE A 47 1.86 2.24 2.43
CA PHE A 47 0.93 3.36 2.59
C PHE A 47 0.41 3.34 4.02
N LEU A 48 1.04 4.13 4.88
CA LEU A 48 0.77 4.17 6.31
C LEU A 48 -0.41 5.12 6.61
N PHE A 49 -1.00 4.95 7.79
CA PHE A 49 -1.92 5.96 8.32
C PHE A 49 -1.08 7.08 8.95
N PHE A 50 -1.19 8.28 8.40
CA PHE A 50 -0.50 9.49 8.88
C PHE A 50 -1.51 10.63 9.08
N ALA A 51 -1.21 11.52 10.01
CA ALA A 51 -1.99 12.70 10.34
C ALA A 51 -1.05 13.82 10.84
N ASP A 52 -1.53 15.06 10.86
CA ASP A 52 -0.78 16.23 11.34
C ASP A 52 -1.52 16.87 12.52
N TRP A 53 -1.71 16.07 13.58
CA TRP A 53 -2.31 16.52 14.83
C TRP A 53 -1.22 16.88 15.84
N SER A 54 -1.55 17.79 16.76
CA SER A 54 -0.69 18.20 17.86
C SER A 54 -1.40 18.08 19.21
N GLY A 55 -0.62 18.11 20.30
CA GLY A 55 -1.14 18.04 21.66
C GLY A 55 -1.93 16.76 21.95
N GLU A 56 -3.04 16.90 22.67
CA GLU A 56 -3.89 15.78 23.09
C GLU A 56 -4.44 14.96 21.91
N ALA A 57 -4.76 15.61 20.79
CA ALA A 57 -5.26 14.93 19.61
C ALA A 57 -4.23 13.96 18.99
N ALA A 58 -2.94 14.30 19.06
CA ALA A 58 -1.86 13.42 18.60
C ALA A 58 -1.75 12.16 19.47
N GLU A 59 -1.79 12.34 20.80
CA GLU A 59 -1.75 11.22 21.77
C GLU A 59 -2.95 10.29 21.59
N LEU A 60 -4.15 10.85 21.49
CA LEU A 60 -5.38 10.09 21.27
C LEU A 60 -5.35 9.32 19.95
N THR A 61 -4.83 9.93 18.88
CA THR A 61 -4.69 9.28 17.58
C THR A 61 -3.70 8.11 17.64
N ARG A 62 -2.54 8.31 18.26
CA ARG A 62 -1.51 7.27 18.41
C ARG A 62 -2.02 6.08 19.21
N GLU A 63 -2.66 6.35 20.35
CA GLU A 63 -3.18 5.32 21.23
C GLU A 63 -4.39 4.60 20.60
N GLY A 64 -5.29 5.34 19.96
CA GLY A 64 -6.40 4.77 19.19
C GLY A 64 -5.90 3.80 18.12
N ARG A 65 -4.87 4.19 17.37
CA ARG A 65 -4.26 3.33 16.34
C ARG A 65 -3.63 2.06 16.93
N ARG A 66 -2.93 2.16 18.07
CA ARG A 66 -2.36 0.98 18.75
C ARG A 66 -3.43 0.03 19.28
N ARG A 67 -4.54 0.56 19.80
CA ARG A 67 -5.67 -0.24 20.29
C ARG A 67 -6.39 -0.97 19.17
N GLU A 68 -6.58 -0.32 18.02
CA GLU A 68 -7.23 -0.92 16.83
C GLU A 68 -6.58 -2.26 16.44
N PHE A 69 -5.24 -2.36 16.58
CA PHE A 69 -4.50 -3.56 16.22
C PHE A 69 -4.20 -4.52 17.38
N ALA A 70 -4.56 -4.19 18.63
CA ALA A 70 -4.25 -5.01 19.80
C ALA A 70 -4.88 -6.42 19.74
N GLN A 71 -5.97 -6.58 19.00
CA GLN A 71 -6.66 -7.86 18.79
C GLN A 71 -5.97 -8.80 17.80
N PHE A 72 -4.99 -8.32 17.02
CA PHE A 72 -4.25 -9.18 16.09
C PHE A 72 -3.05 -9.82 16.79
N GLN A 73 -2.86 -11.13 16.61
CA GLN A 73 -1.77 -11.87 17.25
C GLN A 73 -0.37 -11.27 16.98
N ALA A 74 -0.16 -10.68 15.80
CA ALA A 74 1.08 -10.00 15.43
C ALA A 74 1.39 -8.76 16.28
N PHE A 75 0.42 -8.23 17.03
CA PHE A 75 0.49 -7.01 17.85
C PHE A 75 -0.11 -7.22 19.25
N SER A 76 -0.13 -8.47 19.73
CA SER A 76 -0.73 -8.83 21.02
C SER A 76 0.08 -8.32 22.21
N THR A 77 1.40 -8.17 22.07
CA THR A 77 2.27 -7.62 23.13
C THR A 77 2.51 -6.11 22.99
N PRO A 78 2.76 -5.39 24.10
CA PRO A 78 3.11 -3.97 24.06
C PRO A 78 4.32 -3.65 23.17
N GLU A 79 5.33 -4.51 23.16
CA GLU A 79 6.57 -4.36 22.37
C GLU A 79 6.27 -4.47 20.88
N MET A 80 5.36 -5.37 20.49
CA MET A 80 4.93 -5.50 19.11
C MET A 80 4.08 -4.31 18.66
N ARG A 81 3.22 -3.76 19.54
CA ARG A 81 2.47 -2.51 19.26
C ARG A 81 3.38 -1.29 19.15
N ALA A 82 4.52 -1.27 19.84
CA ALA A 82 5.49 -0.19 19.71
C ALA A 82 6.10 -0.10 18.30
N ARG A 83 6.00 -1.17 17.50
CA ARG A 83 6.44 -1.19 16.09
C ARG A 83 5.44 -0.54 15.13
N ILE A 84 4.21 -0.25 15.57
CA ILE A 84 3.21 0.44 14.75
C ILE A 84 3.68 1.89 14.55
N PRO A 85 3.86 2.36 13.30
CA PRO A 85 4.31 3.72 13.03
C PRO A 85 3.40 4.76 13.67
N ASP A 86 4.01 5.78 14.28
CA ASP A 86 3.29 6.90 14.86
C ASP A 86 2.62 7.73 13.75
N PRO A 87 1.29 7.88 13.74
CA PRO A 87 0.60 8.63 12.70
C PRO A 87 1.05 10.09 12.60
N CYS A 88 1.44 10.71 13.72
CA CYS A 88 1.82 12.12 13.77
C CYS A 88 3.33 12.35 13.64
N ASN A 89 4.13 11.30 13.37
CA ASN A 89 5.53 11.44 13.02
C ASN A 89 5.66 11.71 11.51
N GLU A 90 6.33 12.80 11.13
CA GLU A 90 6.57 13.18 9.73
C GLU A 90 7.16 12.03 8.90
N GLN A 91 8.01 11.19 9.50
CA GLN A 91 8.60 10.03 8.83
C GLN A 91 7.55 9.01 8.35
N THR A 92 6.40 8.93 9.00
CA THR A 92 5.28 8.07 8.58
C THR A 92 4.67 8.55 7.27
N PHE A 93 4.54 9.86 7.10
CA PHE A 93 4.14 10.48 5.83
C PHE A 93 5.21 10.30 4.76
N LEU A 94 6.47 10.62 5.07
CA LEU A 94 7.58 10.50 4.12
C LEU A 94 7.78 9.07 3.63
N ALA A 95 7.66 8.08 4.51
CA ALA A 95 7.73 6.66 4.16
C ALA A 95 6.59 6.23 3.22
N SER A 96 5.49 6.98 3.18
CA SER A 96 4.33 6.70 2.31
C SER A 96 4.41 7.35 0.92
N LYS A 97 5.44 8.18 0.66
CA LYS A 97 5.67 8.75 -0.68
C LYS A 97 6.13 7.66 -1.64
N LEU A 98 5.68 7.76 -2.90
CA LEU A 98 6.15 6.88 -3.96
C LEU A 98 7.61 7.18 -4.29
N ALA A 99 8.43 6.13 -4.35
CA ALA A 99 9.82 6.23 -4.77
C ALA A 99 9.91 6.24 -6.31
N TRP A 100 9.52 7.35 -6.94
CA TRP A 100 9.42 7.49 -8.40
C TRP A 100 10.69 7.07 -9.14
N GLU A 101 11.86 7.49 -8.67
CA GLU A 101 13.14 7.10 -9.27
C GLU A 101 13.32 5.58 -9.38
N LYS A 102 12.86 4.81 -8.38
CA LYS A 102 12.88 3.34 -8.43
C LYS A 102 11.84 2.81 -9.43
N LEU A 103 10.64 3.38 -9.44
CA LEU A 103 9.56 2.95 -10.34
C LEU A 103 9.90 3.20 -11.82
N ASP A 104 10.70 4.22 -12.09
CA ASP A 104 11.09 4.60 -13.45
C ASP A 104 12.40 3.93 -13.91
N SER A 105 13.18 3.32 -13.00
CA SER A 105 14.47 2.71 -13.33
C SER A 105 14.53 1.19 -13.17
N LEU A 106 13.73 0.61 -12.26
CA LEU A 106 13.80 -0.83 -12.00
C LEU A 106 13.15 -1.63 -13.15
N PRO A 107 13.84 -2.62 -13.73
CA PRO A 107 13.28 -3.45 -14.81
C PRO A 107 11.95 -4.09 -14.45
N ALA A 108 11.82 -4.64 -13.24
CA ALA A 108 10.59 -5.26 -12.76
C ALA A 108 9.40 -4.28 -12.73
N SER A 109 9.64 -3.02 -12.35
CA SER A 109 8.61 -1.97 -12.32
C SER A 109 8.18 -1.59 -13.74
N LEU A 110 9.13 -1.44 -14.66
CA LEU A 110 8.85 -1.14 -16.07
C LEU A 110 8.07 -2.27 -16.75
N GLU A 111 8.46 -3.53 -16.51
CA GLU A 111 7.74 -4.71 -16.99
C GLU A 111 6.30 -4.76 -16.44
N PHE A 112 6.12 -4.44 -15.15
CA PHE A 112 4.79 -4.44 -14.54
C PHE A 112 3.90 -3.31 -15.08
N ARG A 113 4.46 -2.12 -15.37
CA ARG A 113 3.75 -1.03 -16.05
C ARG A 113 3.35 -1.42 -17.47
N ALA A 114 4.22 -2.08 -18.21
CA ALA A 114 3.92 -2.58 -19.54
C ALA A 114 2.76 -3.59 -19.53
N LEU A 115 2.77 -4.53 -18.58
CA LEU A 115 1.65 -5.48 -18.37
C LEU A 115 0.35 -4.74 -18.01
N THR A 116 0.40 -3.80 -17.07
CA THR A 116 -0.77 -3.00 -16.69
C THR A 116 -1.36 -2.27 -17.90
N ALA A 117 -0.51 -1.63 -18.71
CA ALA A 117 -0.93 -0.94 -19.92
C ALA A 117 -1.55 -1.90 -20.96
N GLN A 118 -1.01 -3.11 -21.11
CA GLN A 118 -1.59 -4.14 -21.99
C GLN A 118 -2.98 -4.57 -21.51
N LEU A 119 -3.16 -4.83 -20.22
CA LEU A 119 -4.45 -5.22 -19.65
C LEU A 119 -5.51 -4.12 -19.77
N LEU A 120 -5.12 -2.86 -19.56
CA LEU A 120 -6.02 -1.71 -19.76
C LEU A 120 -6.45 -1.58 -21.23
N LYS A 121 -5.54 -1.80 -22.18
CA LYS A 121 -5.87 -1.84 -23.62
C LYS A 121 -6.84 -2.97 -23.95
N LEU A 122 -6.69 -4.15 -23.35
CA LEU A 122 -7.61 -5.26 -23.56
C LEU A 122 -9.00 -4.98 -22.98
N ARG A 123 -9.07 -4.28 -21.83
CA ARG A 123 -10.34 -3.88 -21.21
C ARG A 123 -11.13 -2.89 -22.06
N CYS A 124 -10.43 -1.93 -22.68
CA CYS A 124 -11.02 -0.90 -23.52
C CYS A 124 -10.52 -1.07 -24.96
N PRO A 125 -11.01 -2.10 -25.70
CA PRO A 125 -10.65 -2.23 -27.10
C PRO A 125 -11.12 -0.97 -27.84
N ALA A 126 -10.20 -0.34 -28.58
CA ALA A 126 -10.52 0.83 -29.39
C ALA A 126 -11.70 0.50 -30.31
N HIS A 127 -12.78 1.29 -30.16
CA HIS A 127 -13.89 1.32 -31.12
C HIS A 127 -13.47 2.04 -32.40
#